data_AF-A0A6V7LRI0-F1
#
_entry.id   AF-A0A6V7LRI0-F1
#
_cell.length_a   1.000
_cell.length_b   1.000
_cell.length_c   1.000
_cell.angle_alpha   90.00
_cell.angle_beta   90.00
_cell.angle_gamma   90.00
#
_symmetry.space_group_name_H-M   'P 1'
#
loop_
_entity.id
_entity.type
_entity.pdbx_description
1 polymer ?
#
loop_
_entity_poly.entity_id
_entity_poly.type
_entity_poly.pdbx_seq_one_letter_code
_entity_poly.pdbx_strand_id
1 'polypeptide(L)' 'MSYNKKVSYFYNPDVGNFHYGPGHPMKPHRLSVIHSLVLNYGLHKKMQIYRPYRASTHDMC' A
#
# COMPACT_ATOMS: atom_id res chain seq x y z
N MET A 1 -15.43 -25.64 -7.02
CA MET A 1 -15.53 -24.27 -7.57
C MET A 1 -14.54 -23.38 -6.84
N SER A 2 -13.57 -22.78 -7.54
CA SER A 2 -12.66 -21.82 -6.92
C SER A 2 -13.45 -20.54 -6.64
N TYR A 3 -13.62 -20.19 -5.36
CA TYR A 3 -14.31 -18.97 -4.95
C TYR A 3 -13.45 -17.77 -5.34
N ASN A 4 -13.83 -17.05 -6.39
CA ASN A 4 -13.08 -15.87 -6.83
C ASN A 4 -13.41 -14.70 -5.90
N LYS A 5 -12.60 -14.56 -4.84
CA LYS A 5 -12.76 -13.48 -3.87
C LYS A 5 -12.42 -12.14 -4.52
N LYS A 6 -13.32 -11.17 -4.40
CA LYS A 6 -13.02 -9.78 -4.76
C LYS A 6 -12.02 -9.22 -3.77
N VAL A 7 -10.88 -8.70 -4.26
CA VAL A 7 -9.81 -8.13 -3.43
C VAL A 7 -9.60 -6.67 -3.80
N SER A 8 -9.65 -5.80 -2.81
CA SER A 8 -9.29 -4.38 -2.93
C SER A 8 -7.91 -4.15 -2.32
N TYR A 9 -7.02 -3.52 -3.07
CA TYR A 9 -5.65 -3.22 -2.66
C TYR A 9 -5.45 -1.70 -2.62
N PHE A 10 -5.06 -1.17 -1.47
CA PHE A 10 -4.86 0.27 -1.29
C PHE A 10 -3.38 0.60 -1.28
N TYR A 11 -2.99 1.55 -2.12
CA TYR A 11 -1.60 2.02 -2.17
C TYR A 11 -1.53 3.51 -2.46
N ASN A 12 -0.73 4.22 -1.66
CA ASN A 12 -0.37 5.61 -1.91
C ASN A 12 1.11 5.66 -2.30
N PRO A 13 1.47 6.12 -3.51
CA PRO A 13 2.86 6.26 -3.97
C PRO A 13 3.77 7.05 -3.02
N ASP A 14 3.21 8.00 -2.27
CA ASP A 14 3.99 8.89 -1.42
C ASP A 14 4.43 8.23 -0.09
N VAL A 15 3.80 7.13 0.31
CA VAL A 15 4.02 6.48 1.61
C VAL A 15 5.44 5.94 1.79
N GLY A 16 6.12 5.60 0.70
CA GLY A 16 7.50 5.10 0.73
C GLY A 16 8.55 6.17 0.99
N ASN A 17 8.18 7.45 0.85
CA ASN A 17 9.12 8.58 0.88
C ASN A 17 9.31 9.16 2.28
N PHE A 18 8.60 8.64 3.28
CA PHE A 18 8.76 9.05 4.66
C PHE A 18 9.98 8.36 5.30
N HIS A 19 10.78 9.12 6.05
CA HIS A 19 11.91 8.60 6.79
C HIS A 19 11.79 8.98 8.26
N TYR A 20 11.79 7.97 9.14
CA TYR A 20 11.64 8.16 10.59
C TYR A 20 12.89 8.75 11.26
N GLY A 21 14.04 8.74 10.58
CA GLY A 21 15.31 9.22 11.11
C GLY A 21 16.41 8.14 11.12
N PRO A 22 17.68 8.56 11.28
CA PRO A 22 18.81 7.64 11.39
C PRO A 22 18.63 6.67 12.56
N GLY A 23 19.05 5.40 12.39
CA GLY A 23 18.92 4.36 13.42
C GLY A 23 17.50 3.85 13.69
N HIS A 24 16.45 4.54 13.23
CA HIS A 24 15.07 4.10 13.46
C HIS A 24 14.72 2.86 12.61
N PRO A 25 14.20 1.76 13.19
CA PRO A 25 13.99 0.50 12.47
C PRO A 25 12.82 0.53 11.49
N MET A 26 11.79 1.36 11.75
CA MET A 26 10.67 1.49 10.81
C MET A 26 11.10 2.24 9.54
N LYS A 27 11.04 1.56 8.40
CA LYS A 27 11.32 2.11 7.06
C LYS A 27 10.07 2.03 6.18
N PRO A 28 9.30 3.13 6.04
CA PRO A 28 8.11 3.19 5.19
C PRO A 28 8.35 2.76 3.74
N HIS A 29 9.57 2.95 3.23
CA HIS A 29 10.03 2.46 1.93
C HIS A 29 9.72 0.98 1.65
N ARG A 30 9.62 0.14 2.69
CA ARG A 30 9.21 -1.27 2.56
C ARG A 30 7.88 -1.44 1.81
N LEU A 31 6.96 -0.48 1.93
CA LEU A 31 5.67 -0.51 1.26
C LEU A 31 5.82 -0.33 -0.26
N SER A 32 6.74 0.53 -0.70
CA SER A 32 7.05 0.70 -2.13
C SER A 32 7.76 -0.52 -2.72
N VAL A 33 8.63 -1.17 -1.95
CA VAL A 33 9.27 -2.44 -2.34
C VAL A 33 8.21 -3.52 -2.59
N ILE A 34 7.28 -3.71 -1.65
CA ILE A 34 6.18 -4.68 -1.80
C ILE A 34 5.29 -4.32 -2.99
N HIS A 35 4.95 -3.04 -3.17
CA HIS A 35 4.15 -2.62 -4.31
C HIS A 35 4.82 -2.94 -5.66
N SER A 36 6.13 -2.74 -5.78
CA SER A 36 6.90 -3.13 -6.96
C SER A 36 6.81 -4.64 -7.22
N LEU A 37 6.92 -5.47 -6.19
CA LEU A 37 6.74 -6.93 -6.34
C LEU A 37 5.31 -7.28 -6.80
N VAL A 38 4.28 -6.68 -6.20
CA VAL A 38 2.88 -6.90 -6.58
C VAL A 38 2.63 -6.57 -8.06
N LEU A 39 3.24 -5.50 -8.57
CA LEU A 39 3.18 -5.13 -9.98
C LEU A 39 3.92 -6.15 -10.86
N ASN A 40 5.18 -6.45 -10.53
CA ASN A 40 6.05 -7.32 -11.32
C ASN A 40 5.57 -8.78 -11.38
N TYR A 41 4.97 -9.29 -10.31
CA TYR A 41 4.32 -10.61 -10.30
C TYR A 41 2.94 -10.64 -10.99
N GLY A 42 2.46 -9.50 -11.50
CA GLY A 42 1.17 -9.42 -12.18
C GLY A 42 -0.04 -9.58 -11.24
N LEU A 43 0.15 -9.52 -9.92
CA LEU A 43 -0.92 -9.72 -8.94
C LEU A 43 -1.98 -8.61 -9.01
N HIS A 44 -1.57 -7.39 -9.40
CA HIS A 44 -2.46 -6.27 -9.66
C HIS A 44 -3.61 -6.61 -10.64
N LYS A 45 -3.40 -7.54 -11.58
CA LYS A 45 -4.41 -7.96 -12.56
C LYS A 45 -5.59 -8.72 -11.95
N LYS A 46 -5.43 -9.22 -10.71
CA LYS A 46 -6.44 -10.00 -9.98
C LYS A 46 -7.11 -9.21 -8.86
N MET A 47 -6.81 -7.91 -8.74
CA MET A 47 -7.26 -7.07 -7.64
C MET A 47 -7.72 -5.70 -8.16
N GLN A 48 -8.54 -5.00 -7.39
CA GLN A 48 -8.89 -3.61 -7.65
C GLN A 48 -7.95 -2.70 -6.86
N ILE A 49 -7.18 -1.86 -7.55
CA ILE A 49 -6.22 -0.95 -6.91
C ILE A 49 -6.87 0.41 -6.69
N TYR A 50 -6.76 0.91 -5.47
CA TYR A 50 -7.27 2.22 -5.08
C TYR A 50 -6.17 3.07 -4.44
N ARG A 51 -6.20 4.38 -4.73
CA ARG A 51 -5.45 5.37 -3.94
C ARG A 51 -6.29 5.75 -2.72
N PRO A 52 -5.80 5.54 -1.49
CA PRO A 52 -6.58 5.85 -0.30
C PRO A 52 -6.75 7.36 -0.11
N TYR A 53 -7.89 7.76 0.47
CA TYR A 53 -8.11 9.13 0.90
C TYR A 53 -7.27 9.44 2.16
N ARG A 54 -6.93 10.71 2.38
CA ARG A 54 -6.25 11.14 3.61
C ARG A 54 -7.29 11.40 4.68
N ALA A 55 -7.23 10.65 5.79
CA ALA A 55 -8.08 10.87 6.95
C ALA A 55 -7.94 12.31 7.46
N SER A 56 -9.06 12.98 7.66
CA SER A 56 -9.14 14.28 8.31
C SER A 56 -9.02 14.13 9.83
N THR A 57 -8.87 15.25 10.55
CA THR A 57 -8.90 15.23 12.01
C THR A 57 -10.24 14.73 12.55
N HIS A 58 -11.35 15.04 11.88
CA HIS A 58 -12.69 14.56 12.26
C HIS A 58 -12.82 13.04 12.14
N ASP A 59 -12.11 12.40 11.20
CA ASP A 59 -12.14 10.95 11.02
C ASP A 59 -11.30 10.20 12.08
N MET A 60 -10.41 10.90 12.79
CA MET A 60 -9.44 10.32 13.73
C MET A 60 -9.80 10.52 15.21
N CYS A 61 -10.73 11.41 15.51
CA CYS A 61 -11.20 11.73 16.86
C CYS A 61 -12.48 10.98 17.21
#